data_AF-A0A526P1N4-F1
#
_entry.id   AF-A0A526P1N4-F1
#
_cell.length_a   1.000
_cell.length_b   1.000
_cell.length_c   1.000
_cell.angle_alpha   90.00
_cell.angle_beta   90.00
_cell.angle_gamma   90.00
#
_symmetry.space_group_name_H-M   'P 1'
#
loop_
_entity.id
_entity.type
_entity.pdbx_description
1 polymer ?
#
loop_
_entity_poly.entity_id
_entity_poly.type
_entity_poly.pdbx_seq_one_letter_code
_entity_poly.pdbx_strand_id
1 'polypeptide(L)'
;MNIRRGLFRLWLVLSTVWVVVTGAMYFEEIQSPGIPEANFLYVKDADEFEKIPAANSRYEMRKTMTEITFPNNVSLFTTPGEPDDKERALVPGFLIKIVEPRYAEVRAKRWDTVHLALQVAFVPIAVVFALGGALVWAFSGFSKRPEDRKSH
;
A
#
# COMPACT_ATOMS: atom_id res chain seq x y z
N MET A 1 33.38 4.66 -30.67
CA MET A 1 32.02 4.93 -30.16
C MET A 1 32.08 5.01 -28.64
N ASN A 2 31.56 6.08 -28.02
CA ASN A 2 31.74 6.37 -26.58
C ASN A 2 30.85 5.43 -25.72
N ILE A 3 31.28 4.18 -25.53
CA ILE A 3 30.54 3.12 -24.80
C ILE A 3 30.03 3.59 -23.43
N ARG A 4 30.80 4.43 -22.73
CA ARG A 4 30.41 5.02 -21.44
C ARG A 4 29.12 5.86 -21.52
N ARG A 5 28.93 6.60 -22.61
CA ARG A 5 27.73 7.43 -22.83
C ARG A 5 26.52 6.57 -23.25
N GLY A 6 26.76 5.46 -23.94
CA GLY A 6 25.71 4.52 -24.34
C GLY A 6 25.12 3.77 -23.13
N LEU A 7 25.98 3.27 -22.24
CA LEU A 7 25.56 2.53 -21.06
C LEU A 7 24.72 3.39 -20.10
N PHE A 8 25.11 4.65 -19.88
CA PHE A 8 24.35 5.56 -19.03
C PHE A 8 22.96 5.87 -19.59
N ARG A 9 22.83 6.09 -20.91
CA ARG A 9 21.53 6.30 -21.56
C ARG A 9 20.64 5.06 -21.45
N LEU A 10 21.20 3.87 -21.66
CA LEU A 10 20.46 2.62 -21.49
C LEU A 10 19.99 2.44 -20.04
N TRP A 11 20.86 2.70 -19.06
CA TRP A 11 20.51 2.64 -17.64
C TRP A 11 19.37 3.60 -17.29
N LEU A 12 19.38 4.84 -17.81
CA LEU A 12 18.28 5.79 -17.61
C LEU A 12 16.96 5.27 -18.18
N VAL A 13 16.97 4.77 -19.42
CA VAL A 13 15.75 4.23 -20.06
C VAL A 13 15.20 3.05 -19.25
N LEU A 14 16.07 2.12 -18.85
CA LEU A 14 15.66 0.94 -18.07
C LEU A 14 15.11 1.34 -16.69
N SER A 15 15.75 2.31 -16.03
CA SER A 15 15.31 2.85 -14.73
C SER A 15 13.94 3.49 -14.83
N THR A 16 13.69 4.28 -15.88
CA THR A 16 12.38 4.90 -16.11
C THR A 16 11.30 3.85 -16.35
N VAL A 17 11.57 2.86 -17.21
CA VAL A 17 10.63 1.76 -17.46
C VAL A 17 10.34 0.98 -16.16
N TRP A 18 11.37 0.71 -15.35
CA TRP A 18 11.22 0.03 -14.06
C TRP A 18 10.29 0.76 -13.10
N VAL A 19 10.47 2.09 -12.96
CA VAL A 19 9.62 2.93 -12.10
C VAL A 19 8.17 2.90 -12.56
N VAL A 20 7.93 2.98 -13.88
CA VAL A 20 6.58 2.91 -14.46
C VAL A 20 5.92 1.57 -14.17
N VAL A 21 6.64 0.46 -14.40
CA VAL A 21 6.14 -0.89 -14.12
C VAL A 21 5.83 -1.07 -12.63
N THR A 22 6.74 -0.63 -11.75
CA THR A 22 6.51 -0.69 -10.30
C THR A 22 5.30 0.13 -9.90
N GLY A 23 5.15 1.34 -10.42
CA GLY A 23 3.98 2.18 -10.19
C GLY A 23 2.67 1.50 -10.60
N ALA A 24 2.65 0.85 -11.76
CA ALA A 24 1.48 0.08 -12.22
C ALA A 24 1.16 -1.10 -11.31
N MET A 25 2.17 -1.85 -10.84
CA MET A 25 1.98 -3.00 -9.96
C MET A 25 1.39 -2.62 -8.59
N TYR A 26 1.78 -1.47 -8.03
CA TYR A 26 1.30 -1.02 -6.72
C TYR A 26 0.05 -0.13 -6.78
N PHE A 27 -0.42 0.25 -7.96
CA PHE A 27 -1.53 1.19 -8.11
C PHE A 27 -2.83 0.68 -7.47
N GLU A 28 -3.17 -0.59 -7.68
CA GLU A 28 -4.38 -1.20 -7.11
C GLU A 28 -4.33 -1.23 -5.57
N GLU A 29 -3.20 -1.60 -4.98
CA GLU A 29 -3.01 -1.65 -3.52
C GLU A 29 -3.04 -0.25 -2.89
N ILE A 30 -2.65 0.80 -3.63
CA ILE A 30 -2.77 2.19 -3.17
C ILE A 30 -4.23 2.66 -3.23
N GLN A 31 -4.96 2.31 -4.30
CA GLN A 31 -6.35 2.69 -4.44
C GLN A 31 -7.24 1.96 -3.43
N SER A 32 -7.06 0.65 -3.31
CA SER A 32 -7.81 -0.24 -2.44
C SER A 32 -6.84 -1.03 -1.55
N PRO A 33 -6.28 -0.40 -0.49
CA PRO A 33 -5.42 -1.10 0.44
C PRO A 33 -6.16 -2.30 1.04
N GLY A 34 -5.50 -3.46 1.12
CA GLY A 34 -6.07 -4.69 1.65
C GLY A 34 -6.33 -4.63 3.15
N ILE A 35 -7.37 -3.89 3.55
CA ILE A 35 -7.77 -3.71 4.95
C ILE A 35 -8.78 -4.79 5.30
N PRO A 36 -8.58 -5.52 6.41
CA PRO A 36 -9.52 -6.55 6.84
C PRO A 36 -10.90 -5.94 7.12
N GLU A 37 -11.92 -6.71 6.80
CA GLU A 37 -13.31 -6.31 7.04
C GLU A 37 -13.55 -6.12 8.55
N ALA A 38 -14.32 -5.09 8.88
CA ALA A 38 -14.74 -4.80 10.24
C ALA A 38 -16.27 -4.99 10.32
N ASN A 39 -16.67 -6.13 10.85
CA ASN A 39 -18.08 -6.51 11.01
C ASN A 39 -18.55 -6.15 12.42
N PHE A 40 -19.69 -5.47 12.52
CA PHE A 40 -20.30 -5.08 13.78
C PHE A 40 -21.73 -5.59 13.85
N LEU A 41 -22.16 -6.04 15.03
CA LEU A 41 -23.54 -6.39 15.33
C LEU A 41 -24.15 -5.28 16.20
N TYR A 42 -25.34 -4.81 15.84
CA TYR A 42 -26.12 -3.98 16.74
C TYR A 42 -26.97 -4.87 17.68
N VAL A 43 -26.69 -4.80 18.99
CA VAL A 43 -27.40 -5.57 20.01
C VAL A 43 -28.50 -4.71 20.62
N LYS A 44 -29.75 -4.96 20.19
CA LYS A 44 -30.93 -4.16 20.59
C LYS A 44 -31.13 -4.02 22.10
N ASP A 45 -30.88 -5.09 22.85
CA ASP A 45 -31.12 -5.11 24.30
C ASP A 45 -30.10 -4.29 25.09
N ALA A 46 -28.88 -4.13 24.54
CA ALA A 46 -27.79 -3.41 25.17
C ALA A 46 -27.61 -1.97 24.62
N ASP A 47 -28.24 -1.66 23.48
CA ASP A 47 -28.01 -0.41 22.72
C ASP A 47 -26.51 -0.20 22.39
N GLU A 48 -25.81 -1.29 22.07
CA GLU A 48 -24.37 -1.30 21.82
C GLU A 48 -23.99 -1.97 20.49
N PHE A 49 -22.84 -1.57 19.95
CA PHE A 49 -22.23 -2.17 18.77
C PHE A 49 -21.12 -3.13 19.20
N GLU A 50 -21.30 -4.42 18.90
CA GLU A 50 -20.32 -5.45 19.21
C GLU A 50 -19.49 -5.78 17.96
N LYS A 51 -18.16 -5.78 18.09
CA LYS A 51 -17.28 -6.17 16.99
C LYS A 51 -17.25 -7.68 16.85
N ILE A 52 -17.61 -8.17 15.67
CA ILE A 52 -17.63 -9.60 15.37
C ILE A 52 -16.23 -10.03 14.89
N PRO A 53 -15.69 -11.15 15.39
CA PRO A 53 -14.42 -11.68 14.88
C PRO A 53 -14.52 -12.02 13.38
N ALA A 54 -13.41 -11.84 12.67
CA ALA A 54 -13.37 -11.93 11.20
C ALA A 54 -13.58 -13.35 10.63
N ALA A 55 -13.47 -14.40 11.45
CA ALA A 55 -13.55 -15.78 10.97
C ALA A 55 -14.99 -16.17 10.61
N ASN A 56 -15.28 -16.28 9.31
CA ASN A 56 -16.53 -16.81 8.72
C ASN A 56 -17.84 -16.13 9.15
N SER A 57 -17.78 -15.05 9.92
CA SER A 57 -18.95 -14.43 10.53
C SER A 57 -19.84 -13.73 9.52
N ARG A 58 -19.27 -13.05 8.52
CA ARG A 58 -20.06 -12.30 7.52
C ARG A 58 -21.02 -13.17 6.71
N TYR A 59 -20.55 -14.32 6.23
CA TYR A 59 -21.38 -15.21 5.42
C TYR A 59 -22.52 -15.82 6.25
N GLU A 60 -22.22 -16.25 7.48
CA GLU A 60 -23.24 -16.81 8.38
C GLU A 60 -24.24 -15.73 8.83
N MET A 61 -23.77 -14.52 9.15
CA MET A 61 -24.61 -13.39 9.57
C MET A 61 -25.57 -12.97 8.45
N ARG A 62 -25.12 -12.92 7.19
CA ARG A 62 -25.98 -12.60 6.03
C ARG A 62 -27.17 -13.54 5.86
N LYS A 63 -27.11 -14.77 6.38
CA LYS A 63 -28.24 -15.70 6.31
C LYS A 63 -29.37 -15.31 7.27
N THR A 64 -29.02 -14.66 8.37
CA THR A 64 -29.94 -14.42 9.50
C THR A 64 -30.12 -12.94 9.84
N MET A 65 -29.42 -12.02 9.18
CA MET A 65 -29.37 -10.60 9.53
C MET A 65 -29.35 -9.71 8.29
N THR A 66 -29.85 -8.49 8.44
CA THR A 66 -29.74 -7.44 7.41
C THR A 66 -28.36 -6.81 7.51
N GLU A 67 -27.62 -6.73 6.40
CA GLU A 67 -26.32 -6.07 6.35
C GLU A 67 -26.45 -4.65 5.79
N ILE A 68 -25.89 -3.69 6.51
CA ILE A 68 -25.67 -2.32 6.06
C ILE A 68 -24.16 -2.15 5.81
N THR A 69 -23.78 -1.95 4.56
CA THR A 69 -22.38 -1.78 4.16
C THR A 69 -21.98 -0.31 4.17
N PHE A 70 -20.82 -0.03 4.74
CA PHE A 70 -20.20 1.29 4.79
C PHE A 70 -18.87 1.32 4.04
N PRO A 71 -18.32 2.50 3.74
CA PRO A 71 -16.98 2.63 3.18
C PRO A 71 -15.91 1.93 4.02
N ASN A 72 -14.76 1.64 3.40
CA ASN A 72 -13.57 1.07 4.06
C ASN A 72 -13.79 -0.31 4.70
N ASN A 73 -14.58 -1.17 4.03
CA ASN A 73 -14.86 -2.55 4.44
C ASN A 73 -15.48 -2.67 5.83
N VAL A 74 -16.35 -1.73 6.20
CA VAL A 74 -17.10 -1.79 7.46
C VAL A 74 -18.53 -2.24 7.16
N SER A 75 -19.03 -3.21 7.92
CA SER A 75 -20.41 -3.69 7.82
C SER A 75 -21.07 -3.69 9.18
N LEU A 76 -22.34 -3.26 9.21
CA LEU A 76 -23.20 -3.35 10.38
C LEU A 76 -24.30 -4.37 10.10
N PHE A 77 -24.46 -5.33 10.99
CA PHE A 77 -25.53 -6.32 10.97
C PHE A 77 -26.61 -5.91 11.96
N THR A 78 -27.86 -5.92 11.50
CA THR A 78 -29.04 -5.66 12.31
C THR A 78 -30.02 -6.83 12.24
N THR A 79 -31.09 -6.78 13.04
CA THR A 79 -32.15 -7.80 13.01
C THR A 79 -32.70 -7.94 11.59
N PRO A 80 -32.98 -9.16 11.11
CA PRO A 80 -33.50 -9.36 9.76
C PRO A 80 -34.81 -8.60 9.55
N GLY A 81 -34.91 -7.93 8.40
CA GLY A 81 -36.05 -7.08 8.04
C GLY A 81 -35.64 -5.66 7.65
N GLU A 82 -36.64 -4.80 7.47
CA GLU A 82 -36.42 -3.38 7.22
C GLU A 82 -35.95 -2.68 8.51
N PRO A 83 -34.91 -1.82 8.45
CA PRO A 83 -34.43 -1.13 9.64
C PRO A 83 -35.50 -0.22 10.25
N ASP A 84 -35.75 -0.41 11.54
CA ASP A 84 -36.65 0.43 12.34
C ASP A 84 -36.10 1.87 12.45
N ASP A 85 -36.95 2.84 12.76
CA ASP A 85 -36.57 4.26 12.89
C ASP A 85 -35.47 4.45 13.94
N LYS A 86 -35.48 3.63 14.99
CA LYS A 86 -34.41 3.58 16.00
C LYS A 86 -33.07 3.13 15.41
N GLU A 87 -33.07 2.08 14.58
CA GLU A 87 -31.85 1.60 13.93
C GLU A 87 -31.30 2.65 12.95
N ARG A 88 -32.19 3.34 12.22
CA ARG A 88 -31.81 4.45 11.34
C ARG A 88 -31.20 5.62 12.10
N ALA A 89 -31.75 5.94 13.27
CA ALA A 89 -31.24 7.02 14.13
C ALA A 89 -29.85 6.73 14.71
N LEU A 90 -29.43 5.46 14.77
CA LEU A 90 -28.11 5.04 15.26
C LEU A 90 -27.01 5.12 14.19
N VAL A 91 -27.38 5.12 12.90
CA VAL A 91 -26.42 5.17 11.78
C VAL A 91 -25.47 6.39 11.86
N PRO A 92 -25.92 7.62 12.15
CA PRO A 92 -25.02 8.77 12.30
C PRO A 92 -23.98 8.58 13.41
N GLY A 93 -24.40 8.02 14.56
CA GLY A 93 -23.49 7.75 15.67
C GLY A 93 -22.47 6.66 15.32
N PHE A 94 -22.90 5.62 14.60
CA PHE A 94 -22.02 4.56 14.10
C PHE A 94 -20.98 5.10 13.11
N LEU A 95 -21.40 5.97 12.18
CA LEU A 95 -20.50 6.61 11.23
C LEU A 95 -19.37 7.36 11.93
N ILE A 96 -19.70 8.20 12.92
CA ILE A 96 -18.71 9.02 13.65
C ILE A 96 -17.82 8.14 14.54
N LYS A 97 -18.42 7.19 15.28
CA LYS A 97 -17.67 6.41 16.29
C LYS A 97 -16.79 5.32 15.66
N ILE A 98 -17.23 4.71 14.57
CA ILE A 98 -16.61 3.49 14.02
C ILE A 98 -16.05 3.71 12.61
N VAL A 99 -16.83 4.33 11.71
CA VAL A 99 -16.43 4.46 10.30
C VAL A 99 -15.40 5.58 10.12
N GLU A 100 -15.54 6.71 10.82
CA GLU A 100 -14.62 7.84 10.70
C GLU A 100 -13.17 7.50 11.10
N PRO A 101 -12.90 6.86 12.25
CA PRO A 101 -11.55 6.42 12.60
C PRO A 101 -10.93 5.49 11.54
N ARG A 102 -11.75 4.71 10.83
CA ARG A 102 -11.28 3.79 9.80
C ARG A 102 -10.61 4.52 8.64
N TYR A 103 -10.99 5.76 8.33
CA TYR A 103 -10.30 6.53 7.29
C TYR A 103 -8.83 6.83 7.64
N ALA A 104 -8.52 7.01 8.93
CA ALA A 104 -7.13 7.19 9.37
C ALA A 104 -6.33 5.89 9.17
N GLU A 105 -6.92 4.74 9.47
CA GLU A 105 -6.29 3.43 9.21
C GLU A 105 -6.06 3.20 7.71
N VAL A 106 -7.06 3.50 6.87
CA VAL A 106 -6.95 3.38 5.41
C VAL A 106 -5.84 4.28 4.89
N ARG A 107 -5.81 5.53 5.36
CA ARG A 107 -4.77 6.49 4.98
C ARG A 107 -3.39 6.00 5.40
N ALA A 108 -3.23 5.50 6.62
CA ALA A 108 -1.96 4.96 7.10
C ALA A 108 -1.51 3.79 6.22
N LYS A 109 -2.41 2.84 5.94
CA LYS A 109 -2.09 1.68 5.09
C LYS A 109 -1.69 2.07 3.66
N ARG A 110 -2.36 3.08 3.08
CA ARG A 110 -1.98 3.63 1.77
C ARG A 110 -0.56 4.20 1.81
N TRP A 111 -0.21 4.94 2.86
CA TRP A 111 1.14 5.49 3.01
C TRP A 111 2.18 4.38 3.15
N ASP A 112 1.90 3.32 3.91
CA ASP A 112 2.79 2.16 4.01
C ASP A 112 3.04 1.53 2.63
N THR A 113 1.96 1.33 1.84
CA THR A 113 2.07 0.82 0.48
C THR A 113 2.87 1.75 -0.44
N VAL A 114 2.66 3.06 -0.35
CA VAL A 114 3.43 4.05 -1.12
C VAL A 114 4.90 4.00 -0.74
N HIS A 115 5.23 3.93 0.55
CA HIS A 115 6.62 3.81 1.01
C HIS A 115 7.29 2.55 0.50
N LEU A 116 6.60 1.41 0.56
CA LEU A 116 7.10 0.15 0.01
C LEU A 116 7.31 0.25 -1.51
N ALA A 117 6.35 0.80 -2.25
CA ALA A 117 6.45 1.00 -3.69
C ALA A 117 7.66 1.88 -4.06
N LEU A 118 7.91 2.96 -3.31
CA LEU A 118 9.07 3.83 -3.51
C LEU A 118 10.39 3.08 -3.25
N GLN A 119 10.45 2.26 -2.20
CA GLN A 119 11.65 1.45 -1.93
C GLN A 119 11.91 0.46 -3.06
N VAL A 120 10.91 -0.27 -3.51
CA VAL A 120 11.02 -1.23 -4.61
C VAL A 120 11.37 -0.54 -5.94
N ALA A 121 10.85 0.67 -6.17
CA ALA A 121 11.15 1.43 -7.38
C ALA A 121 12.60 1.93 -7.39
N PHE A 122 13.08 2.54 -6.30
CA PHE A 122 14.34 3.30 -6.32
C PHE A 122 15.55 2.58 -5.74
N VAL A 123 15.38 1.68 -4.77
CA VAL A 123 16.53 0.98 -4.15
C VAL A 123 17.30 0.13 -5.17
N PRO A 124 16.67 -0.70 -6.02
CA PRO A 124 17.40 -1.47 -7.03
C PRO A 124 18.18 -0.59 -8.00
N ILE A 125 17.58 0.54 -8.43
CA ILE A 125 18.22 1.52 -9.33
C ILE A 125 19.48 2.09 -8.68
N ALA A 126 19.38 2.53 -7.42
CA ALA A 126 20.49 3.10 -6.67
C ALA A 126 21.62 2.07 -6.46
N VAL A 127 21.27 0.82 -6.15
CA VAL A 127 22.24 -0.27 -5.97
C VAL A 127 23.00 -0.54 -7.27
N VAL A 128 22.31 -0.69 -8.40
CA VAL A 128 22.95 -0.92 -9.71
C VAL A 128 23.86 0.25 -10.08
N PHE A 129 23.43 1.48 -9.82
CA PHE A 129 24.24 2.67 -10.08
C PHE A 129 25.51 2.71 -9.22
N ALA A 130 25.37 2.45 -7.91
CA ALA A 130 26.49 2.43 -6.97
C ALA A 130 27.51 1.34 -7.33
N LEU A 131 27.05 0.13 -7.68
CA LEU A 131 27.92 -0.96 -8.13
C LEU A 131 28.64 -0.60 -9.43
N GLY A 132 27.93 -0.04 -10.41
CA GLY A 132 28.54 0.42 -11.66
C GLY A 132 29.62 1.48 -11.42
N GLY A 133 29.35 2.45 -10.54
CA GLY A 133 30.32 3.46 -10.14
C GLY A 133 31.55 2.89 -9.43
N ALA A 134 31.34 1.97 -8.48
CA ALA A 134 32.42 1.30 -7.74
C ALA A 134 33.34 0.49 -8.67
N LEU A 135 32.78 -0.23 -9.64
CA LEU A 135 33.56 -0.96 -10.65
C LEU A 135 34.40 -0.01 -11.51
N VAL A 136 33.80 1.07 -12.01
CA VAL A 136 34.53 2.08 -12.81
C VAL A 136 35.66 2.69 -12.00
N TRP A 137 35.43 3.03 -10.72
CA TRP A 137 36.45 3.55 -9.83
C TRP A 137 37.60 2.56 -9.62
N ALA A 138 37.27 1.31 -9.28
CA ALA A 138 38.26 0.25 -9.05
C ALA A 138 39.15 0.02 -10.28
N PHE A 139 38.57 -0.10 -11.48
CA PHE A 139 39.33 -0.31 -12.72
C PHE A 139 40.10 0.94 -13.19
N SER A 140 39.61 2.15 -12.90
CA SER A 140 40.31 3.39 -13.27
C SER A 140 41.64 3.55 -12.52
N GLY A 141 41.75 3.03 -11.29
CA GLY A 141 43.00 3.02 -10.51
C GLY A 141 44.11 2.19 -11.16
N PHE A 142 43.78 1.11 -11.86
CA PHE A 142 44.75 0.24 -12.55
C PHE A 142 45.17 0.76 -13.94
N SER A 143 44.48 1.77 -14.48
CA SER A 143 44.74 2.27 -15.84
C SER A 143 45.80 3.39 -15.91
N LYS A 144 46.40 3.81 -14.78
CA LYS A 144 47.51 4.78 -14.81
C LYS A 144 48.72 4.14 -15.50
N ARG A 145 49.13 4.69 -16.64
CA ARG A 145 50.28 4.20 -17.41
C ARG A 145 51.59 4.43 -16.63
N PRO A 146 52.55 3.51 -16.71
CA PRO A 146 53.85 3.68 -16.04
C PRO A 146 54.69 4.85 -16.59
N GLU A 147 54.33 5.40 -17.75
CA GLU A 147 55.03 6.54 -18.38
C GLU A 147 54.89 7.86 -17.59
N ASP A 148 53.82 8.05 -16.82
CA ASP A 148 53.61 9.22 -15.94
C ASP A 148 54.40 9.12 -14.62
N ARG A 149 55.18 8.06 -14.41
CA ARG A 149 55.92 7.80 -13.16
C ARG A 149 57.37 8.31 -13.17
N LYS A 150 57.85 8.88 -14.28
CA LYS A 150 59.28 9.22 -14.49
C LYS A 150 59.65 10.71 -14.41
N SER A 151 58.74 11.60 -13.99
CA SER A 151 59.00 13.05 -13.93
C SER A 151 59.22 13.63 -12.53
N HIS A 152 59.70 12.84 -11.56
CA HIS A 152 60.09 13.34 -10.23
C HIS A 152 61.50 12.86 -9.86
#